data_AF-A0A538MSZ5-F1
#
_entry.id   AF-A0A538MSZ5-F1
#
_cell.length_a   1.000
_cell.length_b   1.000
_cell.length_c   1.000
_cell.angle_alpha   90.00
_cell.angle_beta   90.00
_cell.angle_gamma   90.00
#
_symmetry.space_group_name_H-M   'P 1'
#
loop_
_entity.id
_entity.type
_entity.pdbx_description
1 polymer ?
#
loop_
_entity_poly.entity_id
_entity_poly.type
_entity_poly.pdbx_seq_one_letter_code
_entity_poly.pdbx_strand_id
1 'polypeptide(L)'
;MRGYFTSSHRAAEARLGDVHTAVLVVMGTGDVDFPDPAAEAHWIQQRLGGEVLLIDGAGHHPHVEHPDQVAKAVLAFDRGAQ
;
A
#
# COMPACT_ATOMS: atom_id res chain seq x y z
N MET A 1 9.85 9.30 27.65
CA MET A 1 9.19 8.95 26.37
C MET A 1 9.15 10.19 25.44
N ARG A 2 10.30 10.63 24.89
CA ARG A 2 10.39 11.92 24.15
C ARG A 2 10.80 11.77 22.68
N GLY A 3 10.69 10.57 22.09
CA GLY A 3 11.12 10.31 20.72
C GLY A 3 10.19 9.44 19.87
N TYR A 4 9.06 8.96 20.41
CA TYR A 4 8.16 8.05 19.67
C TYR A 4 7.21 8.76 18.70
N PHE A 5 7.05 10.09 18.79
CA PHE A 5 6.09 10.85 17.98
C PHE A 5 6.73 11.78 16.93
N THR A 6 8.05 11.65 16.68
CA THR A 6 8.78 12.59 15.80
C THR A 6 9.52 11.90 14.65
N SER A 7 9.29 10.60 14.42
CA SER A 7 9.90 9.92 13.28
C SER A 7 9.27 10.38 11.96
N SER A 8 10.08 10.89 11.04
CA SER A 8 9.61 11.22 9.69
C SER A 8 9.72 10.02 8.75
N HIS A 9 8.83 9.92 7.76
CA HIS A 9 8.91 8.91 6.69
C HIS A 9 9.88 9.26 5.55
N ARG A 10 10.56 10.41 5.60
CA ARG A 10 11.43 10.93 4.52
C ARG A 10 12.51 9.97 4.05
N ALA A 11 13.08 9.18 4.96
CA ALA A 11 14.13 8.21 4.61
C ALA A 11 13.59 7.04 3.77
N ALA A 12 12.34 6.62 4.00
CA ALA A 12 11.68 5.60 3.19
C ALA A 12 11.24 6.17 1.84
N GLU A 13 10.63 7.37 1.85
CA GLU A 13 10.22 8.08 0.63
C GLU A 13 11.39 8.26 -0.36
N ALA A 14 12.57 8.63 0.14
CA ALA A 14 13.76 8.82 -0.69
C ALA A 14 14.21 7.56 -1.44
N ARG A 15 13.85 6.36 -0.94
CA ARG A 15 14.26 5.06 -1.51
C ARG A 15 13.21 4.43 -2.42
N LEU A 16 12.02 5.01 -2.55
CA LEU A 16 10.96 4.43 -3.39
C LEU A 16 11.43 4.23 -4.84
N GLY A 17 12.28 5.13 -5.36
CA GLY A 17 12.85 4.99 -6.71
C GLY A 17 13.87 3.87 -6.90
N ASP A 18 14.36 3.27 -5.82
CA ASP A 18 15.34 2.17 -5.85
C ASP A 18 14.65 0.79 -5.96
N VAL A 19 13.32 0.76 -5.95
CA VAL A 19 12.54 -0.47 -6.09
C VAL A 19 12.44 -0.83 -7.57
N HIS A 20 12.95 -2.01 -7.93
CA HIS A 20 12.98 -2.51 -9.31
C HIS A 20 12.27 -3.84 -9.49
N THR A 21 11.59 -4.33 -8.45
CA THR A 21 10.75 -5.52 -8.51
C THR A 21 9.31 -5.12 -8.78
N ALA A 22 8.50 -6.06 -9.26
CA ALA A 22 7.06 -5.86 -9.36
C ALA A 22 6.48 -5.46 -7.98
N VAL A 23 5.52 -4.53 -7.97
CA VAL A 23 4.82 -4.06 -6.76
C VAL A 23 3.31 -4.11 -6.94
N LEU A 24 2.61 -4.60 -5.91
CA LEU A 24 1.17 -4.43 -5.73
C LEU A 24 0.92 -3.61 -4.45
N VAL A 25 0.28 -2.45 -4.60
CA VAL A 25 -0.21 -1.64 -3.48
C VAL A 25 -1.64 -2.07 -3.16
N VAL A 26 -1.90 -2.46 -1.91
CA VAL A 26 -3.25 -2.81 -1.43
C VAL A 26 -3.64 -1.82 -0.36
N MET A 27 -4.78 -1.14 -0.53
CA MET A 27 -5.26 -0.14 0.43
C MET A 27 -6.77 -0.17 0.58
N GLY A 28 -7.26 0.03 1.81
CA GLY A 28 -8.68 0.20 2.08
C GLY A 28 -9.14 1.63 1.83
N THR A 29 -10.31 1.84 1.24
CA THR A 29 -10.82 3.21 0.97
C THR A 29 -11.25 3.95 2.24
N GLY A 30 -11.39 3.24 3.37
CA GLY A 30 -11.71 3.78 4.69
C GLY A 30 -10.51 3.85 5.64
N ASP A 31 -9.28 3.73 5.15
CA ASP A 31 -8.08 3.84 5.99
C ASP A 31 -7.98 5.24 6.61
N VAL A 32 -8.04 5.31 7.95
CA VAL A 32 -8.08 6.56 8.71
C VAL A 32 -6.71 7.21 8.88
N ASP A 33 -5.63 6.50 8.51
CA ASP A 33 -4.27 7.03 8.58
C ASP A 33 -4.00 8.03 7.43
N PHE A 34 -4.83 8.01 6.38
CA PHE A 34 -4.68 8.87 5.20
C PHE A 34 -5.92 9.76 4.99
N PRO A 35 -5.74 11.06 4.72
CA PRO A 35 -6.86 11.94 4.37
C PRO A 35 -7.59 11.53 3.08
N ASP A 36 -6.86 10.94 2.14
CA ASP A 36 -7.37 10.36 0.90
C ASP A 36 -6.59 9.07 0.60
N PRO A 37 -7.09 7.91 1.05
CA PRO A 37 -6.42 6.63 0.83
C PRO A 37 -6.25 6.29 -0.65
N ALA A 38 -7.20 6.67 -1.50
CA ALA A 38 -7.10 6.39 -2.93
C ALA A 38 -5.96 7.20 -3.57
N ALA A 39 -5.87 8.49 -3.25
CA ALA A 39 -4.77 9.34 -3.73
C ALA A 39 -3.41 8.85 -3.22
N GLU A 40 -3.31 8.43 -1.95
CA GLU A 40 -2.08 7.88 -1.39
C GLU A 40 -1.64 6.60 -2.13
N ALA A 41 -2.56 5.64 -2.31
CA ALA A 41 -2.26 4.39 -3.02
C ALA A 41 -1.76 4.65 -4.44
N HIS A 42 -2.38 5.59 -5.16
CA HIS A 42 -1.94 5.99 -6.50
C HIS A 42 -0.59 6.71 -6.50
N TRP A 43 -0.32 7.56 -5.53
CA TRP A 43 0.99 8.21 -5.39
C TRP A 43 2.11 7.18 -5.16
N ILE A 44 1.90 6.23 -4.25
CA ILE A 44 2.84 5.12 -3.99
C ILE A 44 3.04 4.30 -5.27
N GLN A 45 1.95 3.94 -5.94
CA GLN A 45 1.98 3.16 -7.18
C GLN A 45 2.79 3.83 -8.29
N GLN A 46 2.58 5.13 -8.52
CA GLN A 46 3.33 5.89 -9.51
C GLN A 46 4.82 5.93 -9.16
N ARG A 47 5.17 6.05 -7.88
CA ARG A 47 6.56 6.11 -7.43
C ARG A 47 7.30 4.78 -7.54
N LEU A 48 6.57 3.67 -7.40
CA LEU A 48 7.07 2.30 -7.46
C LEU A 48 6.90 1.63 -8.84
N GLY A 49 6.14 2.22 -9.76
CA GLY A 49 5.80 1.62 -11.05
C GLY A 49 4.92 0.36 -10.93
N GLY A 50 4.07 0.30 -9.91
CA GLY A 50 3.31 -0.90 -9.55
C GLY A 50 1.85 -0.93 -10.01
N GLU A 51 1.10 -1.87 -9.46
CA GLU A 51 -0.35 -2.01 -9.54
C GLU A 51 -1.03 -1.54 -8.25
N VAL A 52 -2.32 -1.21 -8.31
CA VAL A 52 -3.14 -0.81 -7.14
C VAL A 52 -4.39 -1.68 -7.04
N LEU A 53 -4.65 -2.15 -5.84
CA LEU A 53 -5.94 -2.67 -5.40
C LEU A 53 -6.51 -1.79 -4.29
N LEU A 54 -7.60 -1.10 -4.60
CA LEU A 54 -8.43 -0.44 -3.59
C LEU A 54 -9.54 -1.40 -3.14
N ILE A 55 -9.68 -1.59 -1.83
CA ILE A 55 -10.75 -2.39 -1.22
C ILE A 55 -11.78 -1.44 -0.63
N ASP A 56 -12.95 -1.41 -1.26
CA ASP A 56 -14.03 -0.50 -0.85
C ASP A 56 -14.53 -0.80 0.56
N GLY A 57 -14.58 0.22 1.41
CA GLY A 57 -15.06 0.16 2.79
C GLY A 57 -14.07 -0.41 3.81
N ALA A 58 -12.95 -1.01 3.38
CA ALA A 58 -11.94 -1.53 4.28
C ALA A 58 -11.16 -0.40 4.98
N GLY A 59 -10.84 -0.59 6.25
CA GLY A 59 -10.00 0.32 7.03
C GLY A 59 -8.50 0.08 6.86
N HIS A 60 -7.75 0.40 7.90
CA HIS A 60 -6.28 0.32 7.94
C HIS A 60 -5.72 -1.11 7.76
N HIS A 61 -6.53 -2.14 8.04
CA HIS A 61 -6.08 -3.53 7.97
C HIS A 61 -6.87 -4.32 6.92
N PRO A 62 -6.76 -3.98 5.62
CA PRO A 62 -7.56 -4.61 4.57
C PRO A 62 -7.35 -6.12 4.46
N HIS A 63 -6.17 -6.62 4.85
CA HIS A 63 -5.84 -8.05 4.88
C HIS A 63 -6.53 -8.82 6.02
N VAL A 64 -6.95 -8.14 7.09
CA VAL A 64 -7.73 -8.73 8.19
C VAL A 64 -9.23 -8.64 7.89
N GLU A 65 -9.67 -7.51 7.34
CA GLU A 65 -11.08 -7.22 7.09
C GLU A 65 -11.61 -7.95 5.84
N HIS A 66 -10.79 -8.05 4.79
CA HIS A 66 -11.15 -8.69 3.51
C HIS A 66 -10.09 -9.72 3.08
N PRO A 67 -9.82 -10.77 3.89
CA PRO A 67 -8.70 -11.70 3.66
C PRO A 67 -8.79 -12.42 2.32
N ASP A 68 -9.97 -12.84 1.89
CA ASP A 68 -10.16 -13.56 0.62
C ASP A 68 -9.81 -12.69 -0.60
N GLN A 69 -10.18 -11.41 -0.57
CA GLN A 69 -9.90 -10.47 -1.65
C GLN A 69 -8.40 -10.17 -1.73
N VAL A 70 -7.75 -9.95 -0.58
CA VAL A 70 -6.30 -9.73 -0.51
C VAL A 70 -5.53 -10.98 -0.96
N ALA A 71 -5.89 -12.16 -0.44
CA ALA A 71 -5.23 -13.41 -0.82
C ALA A 71 -5.33 -13.69 -2.32
N LYS A 72 -6.52 -13.50 -2.91
CA LYS A 72 -6.73 -13.66 -4.36
C LYS A 72 -5.85 -12.72 -5.17
N ALA A 73 -5.74 -11.46 -4.74
CA ALA A 73 -4.93 -10.46 -5.43
C ALA A 73 -3.43 -10.78 -5.36
N VAL A 74 -2.91 -11.14 -4.18
CA VAL A 74 -1.51 -11.53 -4.00
C VAL A 74 -1.17 -12.76 -4.86
N LEU A 75 -2.02 -13.79 -4.87
CA LEU A 75 -1.80 -14.99 -5.68
C LEU A 75 -1.86 -14.70 -7.20
N ALA A 76 -2.71 -13.77 -7.63
CA ALA A 76 -2.77 -13.34 -9.02
C ALA A 76 -1.52 -12.57 -9.44
N PHE A 77 -1.07 -11.67 -8.57
CA PHE A 77 0.11 -10.85 -8.75
C PHE A 77 1.39 -11.69 -8.83
N ASP A 78 1.58 -12.67 -7.93
CA ASP A 78 2.72 -13.58 -7.95
C ASP A 78 2.85 -14.33 -9.28
N ARG A 79 1.74 -14.84 -9.83
CA ARG A 79 1.74 -15.52 -11.13
C ARG A 79 2.04 -14.59 -12.31
N GLY A 80 1.77 -13.30 -12.19
CA GLY A 80 2.07 -12.30 -13.22
C GLY A 80 3.48 -11.70 -13.11
N ALA A 81 4.11 -11.83 -11.94
CA ALA A 81 5.46 -11.33 -11.66
C ALA A 81 6.58 -12.35 -11.95
N GLN A 82 6.23 -13.61 -12.21
CA GLN A 82 7.15 -14.67 -12.69
C GLN A 82 7.45 -14.52 -14.18
#